data_AF-M7STF2-F1
#
_entry.id   AF-M7STF2-F1
#
_cell.length_a   1.000
_cell.length_b   1.000
_cell.length_c   1.000
_cell.angle_alpha   90.00
_cell.angle_beta   90.00
_cell.angle_gamma   90.00
#
_symmetry.space_group_name_H-M   'P 1'
#
loop_
_entity.id
_entity.type
_entity.pdbx_description
1 polymer ?
#
loop_
_entity_poly.entity_id
_entity_poly.type
_entity_poly.pdbx_seq_one_letter_code
_entity_poly.pdbx_strand_id
1 'polypeptide(L)'
;MSEPQDHTRLMRKSFACDECKRRKIRCSGGDRCANCSRDAKDCRYSSPSQRLVSLQRRLRESEAIRLDMERAWKLHLPDVPLETALHNLPKNTGDAKNSLIGEAEDTLPINGLFRQKSDGVDNEVEQPADTPIELTNADDYEFDESLDLEGSIDGMASLTADPHKAGYTGPPSGIAALKFLQSLPPYLPVTYASPLTGPDDTGVPEASSQAPATITRYIDEYFLLYHPGYPILHEGTFRARVFGALAKPRDGSWPLLYNSVLAIGAFVSDSNATKSDLPFFKEARRHLSMDILEKGSLSYVQAITLLANYLQKRNKPNAGFILIGIAFSMALAIGLHREFDTPTTSPFTMETRRRVWWTLFVFVSGAQLALGRPAASLVGVNVQLPANLDDWDLAVDMEQIPPDKSEPTVASCLIAQVKLAKIANTVHSELLTHRRPSFAKAMKLEESIRSWWTSLPPYFDENTTLEPRFEFPKRVLLWRSFNLRIVLNRPFLFENIAAGAPLNVSVESINSCLTAAGDCISSIFHVILWLQAGVPPSTKLSNVCTCLDPLSILRFGPKIFFKTYSGTEATRVHPLHGQ
;
A
#
# COMPACT_ATOMS: atom_id res chain seq x y z
N MET A 1 -37.47 17.30 -49.62
CA MET A 1 -36.99 18.70 -49.68
C MET A 1 -37.87 19.46 -48.70
N SER A 2 -37.42 19.97 -47.55
CA SER A 2 -36.08 20.38 -47.12
C SER A 2 -36.07 20.43 -45.57
N GLU A 3 -34.95 20.07 -44.94
CA GLU A 3 -34.73 20.10 -43.49
C GLU A 3 -34.91 21.49 -42.85
N PRO A 4 -35.30 21.57 -41.56
CA PRO A 4 -34.95 22.68 -40.69
C PRO A 4 -33.80 22.29 -39.74
N GLN A 5 -32.73 23.09 -39.80
CA GLN A 5 -31.52 22.97 -39.00
C GLN A 5 -31.77 23.37 -37.53
N ASP A 6 -31.28 22.54 -36.62
CA ASP A 6 -31.30 22.75 -35.18
C ASP A 6 -30.24 23.79 -34.75
N HIS A 7 -30.69 24.89 -34.16
CA HIS A 7 -29.85 25.99 -33.69
C HIS A 7 -29.18 25.64 -32.37
N THR A 8 -27.98 25.06 -32.41
CA THR A 8 -27.14 24.95 -31.21
C THR A 8 -26.63 26.33 -30.80
N ARG A 9 -27.11 26.79 -29.64
CA ARG A 9 -26.82 28.09 -29.03
C ARG A 9 -25.34 28.17 -28.61
N LEU A 10 -24.47 28.63 -29.52
CA LEU A 10 -23.06 28.91 -29.25
C LEU A 10 -22.93 30.04 -28.22
N MET A 11 -22.61 29.69 -26.97
CA MET A 11 -22.09 30.61 -25.96
C MET A 11 -20.88 31.38 -26.52
N ARG A 12 -21.05 32.65 -26.87
CA ARG A 12 -19.97 33.56 -27.26
C ARG A 12 -19.05 33.81 -26.07
N LYS A 13 -17.98 33.02 -25.93
CA LYS A 13 -16.87 33.28 -24.99
C LYS A 13 -16.13 34.55 -25.44
N SER A 14 -16.14 35.60 -24.62
CA SER A 14 -15.73 36.98 -24.94
C SER A 14 -14.21 37.25 -24.97
N PHE A 15 -13.36 36.23 -25.00
CA PHE A 15 -11.90 36.42 -24.93
C PHE A 15 -11.15 35.58 -25.97
N ALA A 16 -10.10 36.17 -26.55
CA ALA A 16 -9.17 35.46 -27.44
C ALA A 16 -8.33 34.41 -26.67
N CYS A 17 -8.01 33.29 -27.32
CA CYS A 17 -7.13 32.26 -26.75
C CYS A 17 -5.70 32.77 -26.58
N ASP A 18 -4.93 32.10 -25.74
CA ASP A 18 -3.59 32.48 -25.32
C ASP A 18 -2.62 32.61 -26.50
N GLU A 19 -2.70 31.70 -27.47
CA GLU A 19 -1.82 31.68 -28.63
C GLU A 19 -2.16 32.79 -29.64
N CYS A 20 -3.44 33.08 -29.84
CA CYS A 20 -3.88 34.21 -30.66
C CYS A 20 -3.54 35.56 -30.00
N LYS A 21 -3.64 35.66 -28.67
CA LYS A 21 -3.18 36.83 -27.90
C LYS A 21 -1.67 37.02 -28.04
N ARG A 22 -0.89 35.95 -27.89
CA ARG A 22 0.58 35.96 -28.03
C ARG A 22 0.99 36.44 -29.43
N ARG A 23 0.29 35.98 -30.46
CA ARG A 23 0.52 36.36 -31.87
C ARG A 23 -0.13 37.67 -32.28
N LYS A 24 -0.91 38.32 -31.39
CA LYS A 24 -1.68 39.54 -31.65
C LYS A 24 -2.59 39.44 -32.89
N ILE A 25 -3.19 38.28 -33.11
CA ILE A 25 -4.12 38.02 -34.23
C ILE A 25 -5.54 37.78 -33.70
N ARG A 26 -6.55 38.04 -34.55
CA ARG A 26 -7.96 37.88 -34.18
C ARG A 26 -8.30 36.40 -33.96
N CYS A 27 -8.85 36.07 -32.79
CA CYS A 27 -9.28 34.73 -32.44
C CYS A 27 -10.74 34.50 -32.84
N SER A 28 -11.04 33.37 -33.47
CA SER A 28 -12.41 33.00 -33.85
C SER A 28 -13.27 32.52 -32.68
N GLY A 29 -12.67 32.20 -31.53
CA GLY A 29 -13.36 31.58 -30.40
C GLY A 29 -13.68 30.09 -30.62
N GLY A 30 -14.32 29.46 -29.64
CA GLY A 30 -14.66 28.02 -29.62
C GLY A 30 -13.67 27.16 -28.83
N ASP A 31 -13.93 25.85 -28.74
CA ASP A 31 -13.06 24.89 -28.02
C ASP A 31 -11.68 24.74 -28.67
N ARG A 32 -11.60 24.84 -30.01
CA ARG A 32 -10.35 25.13 -30.73
C ARG A 32 -10.60 26.22 -31.76
N CYS A 33 -9.86 27.33 -31.69
CA CYS A 33 -10.01 28.41 -32.66
C CYS A 33 -9.41 28.04 -34.02
N ALA A 34 -9.91 28.63 -35.11
CA ALA A 34 -9.52 28.31 -36.47
C ALA A 34 -8.01 28.46 -36.73
N ASN A 35 -7.38 29.49 -36.15
CA ASN A 35 -5.94 29.70 -36.26
C ASN A 35 -5.13 28.60 -35.58
N CYS A 36 -5.51 28.21 -34.35
CA CYS A 36 -4.82 27.15 -33.61
C CYS A 36 -5.09 25.76 -34.21
N SER A 37 -6.26 25.55 -34.80
CA SER A 37 -6.58 24.31 -35.52
C SER A 37 -5.74 24.18 -36.79
N ARG A 38 -5.64 25.25 -37.59
CA ARG A 38 -4.84 25.26 -38.83
C ARG A 38 -3.36 25.06 -38.54
N ASP A 39 -2.83 25.74 -37.53
CA ASP A 39 -1.39 25.74 -37.24
C ASP A 39 -1.00 24.59 -36.29
N ALA A 40 -1.92 23.65 -36.02
CA ALA A 40 -1.78 22.52 -35.09
C ALA A 40 -1.19 22.91 -33.72
N LYS A 41 -1.62 24.06 -33.19
CA LYS A 41 -1.20 24.57 -31.87
C LYS A 41 -2.25 24.28 -30.80
N ASP A 42 -1.78 24.19 -29.56
CA ASP A 42 -2.64 24.02 -28.39
C ASP A 42 -3.44 25.30 -28.12
N CYS A 43 -4.77 25.19 -28.06
CA CYS A 43 -5.69 26.33 -28.01
C CYS A 43 -6.27 26.46 -26.60
N ARG A 44 -5.55 27.17 -25.71
CA ARG A 44 -5.98 27.37 -24.32
C ARG A 44 -6.46 28.78 -24.06
N TYR A 45 -7.42 28.92 -23.16
CA TYR A 45 -7.93 30.19 -22.66
C TYR A 45 -7.61 30.27 -21.16
N SER A 46 -6.43 30.77 -20.79
CA SER A 46 -6.10 30.96 -19.38
C SER A 46 -6.55 32.33 -18.89
N SER A 47 -7.12 32.38 -17.68
CA SER A 47 -7.44 33.66 -17.03
C SER A 47 -6.16 34.36 -16.57
N PRO A 48 -6.05 35.69 -16.68
CA PRO A 48 -4.90 36.45 -16.16
C PRO A 48 -4.61 36.14 -14.68
N SER A 49 -5.65 35.87 -13.90
CA SER A 49 -5.60 35.51 -12.48
C SER A 49 -4.84 34.20 -12.23
N GLN A 50 -5.09 33.15 -13.02
CA GLN A 50 -4.40 31.85 -12.86
C GLN A 50 -2.92 31.92 -13.21
N ARG A 51 -2.52 32.75 -14.18
CA ARG A 51 -1.09 32.98 -14.49
C ARG A 51 -0.38 33.75 -13.39
N LEU A 52 -1.06 34.72 -12.78
CA LEU A 52 -0.49 35.51 -11.70
C LEU A 52 -0.25 34.65 -10.45
N VAL A 53 -1.21 33.77 -10.12
CA VAL A 53 -1.08 32.80 -9.01
C VAL A 53 0.07 31.81 -9.26
N SER A 54 0.21 31.28 -10.48
CA SER A 54 1.29 30.34 -10.79
C SER A 54 2.67 31.01 -10.78
N LEU A 55 2.78 32.26 -11.22
CA LEU A 55 4.02 33.04 -11.13
C LEU A 55 4.36 33.41 -9.69
N GLN A 56 3.37 33.80 -8.88
CA GLN A 56 3.57 34.08 -7.45
C GLN A 56 4.01 32.82 -6.69
N ARG A 57 3.46 31.65 -7.03
CA ARG A 57 3.89 30.37 -6.45
C ARG A 57 5.35 30.06 -6.80
N ARG A 58 5.71 30.17 -8.09
CA ARG A 58 7.10 29.94 -8.54
C ARG A 58 8.10 30.91 -7.94
N LEU A 59 7.69 32.16 -7.70
CA LEU A 59 8.53 33.16 -7.03
C LEU A 59 8.79 32.75 -5.58
N ARG A 60 7.75 32.35 -4.83
CA ARG A 60 7.89 31.86 -3.45
C ARG A 60 8.76 30.61 -3.36
N GLU A 61 8.56 29.65 -4.27
CA GLU A 61 9.39 28.44 -4.37
C GLU A 61 10.86 28.82 -4.61
N SER A 62 11.13 29.75 -5.54
CA SER A 62 12.50 30.21 -5.82
C SER A 62 13.13 30.97 -4.65
N GLU A 63 12.36 31.76 -3.92
CA GLU A 63 12.82 32.48 -2.73
C GLU A 63 13.14 31.52 -1.58
N ALA A 64 12.33 30.48 -1.39
CA ALA A 64 12.57 29.43 -0.40
C ALA A 64 13.87 28.68 -0.69
N ILE A 65 14.08 28.25 -1.96
CA ILE A 65 15.30 27.56 -2.37
C ILE A 65 16.54 28.45 -2.14
N ARG A 66 16.46 29.76 -2.44
CA ARG A 66 17.56 30.69 -2.20
C ARG A 66 17.91 30.77 -0.70
N LEU A 67 16.91 30.86 0.17
CA LEU A 67 17.12 30.92 1.63
C LEU A 67 17.70 29.62 2.19
N ASP A 68 17.30 28.47 1.63
CA ASP A 68 17.84 27.17 2.02
C ASP A 68 19.30 27.02 1.55
N MET A 69 19.63 27.50 0.35
CA MET A 69 21.01 27.57 -0.15
C MET A 69 21.88 28.49 0.73
N GLU A 70 21.37 29.64 1.15
CA GLU A 70 22.08 30.55 2.05
C GLU A 70 22.32 29.95 3.44
N ARG A 71 21.32 29.24 3.99
CA ARG A 71 21.46 28.51 5.26
C ARG A 71 22.48 27.38 5.14
N ALA A 72 22.40 26.59 4.08
CA ALA A 72 23.35 25.51 3.81
C ALA A 72 24.78 26.06 3.65
N TRP A 73 24.96 27.18 2.94
CA TRP A 73 26.27 27.81 2.76
C TRP A 73 26.87 28.25 4.10
N LYS A 74 26.08 28.91 4.97
CA LYS A 74 26.54 29.31 6.31
C LYS A 74 26.89 28.12 7.19
N LEU A 75 26.17 27.01 7.06
CA LEU A 75 26.41 25.82 7.86
C LEU A 75 27.67 25.07 7.42
N HIS A 76 27.91 24.97 6.13
CA HIS A 76 28.98 24.14 5.56
C HIS A 76 30.27 24.91 5.24
N LEU A 77 30.19 26.23 5.04
CA LEU A 77 31.31 27.12 4.71
C LEU A 77 31.25 28.41 5.55
N PRO A 78 31.34 28.33 6.89
CA PRO A 78 31.16 29.48 7.79
C PRO A 78 32.21 30.58 7.61
N ASP A 79 33.43 30.21 7.19
CA ASP A 79 34.56 31.14 7.05
C ASP A 79 34.60 31.86 5.68
N VAL A 80 33.67 31.54 4.78
CA VAL A 80 33.59 32.14 3.43
C VAL A 80 32.26 32.88 3.28
N PRO A 81 32.25 34.23 3.38
CA PRO A 81 31.05 35.02 3.11
C PRO A 81 30.55 34.74 1.68
N LEU A 82 29.26 34.41 1.55
CA LEU A 82 28.63 34.03 0.28
C LEU A 82 28.82 35.12 -0.78
N GLU A 83 28.79 36.38 -0.36
CA GLU A 83 28.98 37.55 -1.22
C GLU A 83 30.37 37.57 -1.85
N THR A 84 31.40 37.17 -1.10
CA THR A 84 32.78 37.09 -1.59
C THR A 84 32.96 35.92 -2.56
N ALA A 85 32.30 34.79 -2.30
CA ALA A 85 32.30 33.64 -3.22
C ALA A 85 31.59 33.95 -4.55
N LEU A 86 30.47 34.68 -4.50
CA LEU A 86 29.73 35.13 -5.68
C LEU A 86 30.51 36.14 -6.51
N HIS A 87 31.32 36.99 -5.88
CA HIS A 87 32.16 37.96 -6.59
C HIS A 87 33.34 37.30 -7.32
N ASN A 88 33.81 36.16 -6.83
CA ASN A 88 34.93 35.41 -7.42
C ASN A 88 34.48 34.32 -8.40
N LEU A 89 33.18 34.22 -8.69
CA LEU A 89 32.65 33.29 -9.69
C LEU A 89 33.13 33.71 -11.09
N PRO A 90 33.91 32.87 -11.78
CA PRO A 90 34.36 33.17 -13.14
C PRO A 90 33.15 33.38 -14.04
N LYS A 91 33.08 34.52 -14.73
CA LYS A 91 32.03 34.77 -15.72
C LYS A 91 32.30 33.93 -16.97
N ASN A 92 31.85 32.67 -16.87
CA ASN A 92 31.46 31.73 -17.91
C ASN A 92 32.32 31.66 -19.19
N THR A 93 33.04 30.55 -19.38
CA THR A 93 33.10 29.82 -20.66
C THR A 93 33.50 28.37 -20.40
N GLY A 94 33.02 27.48 -21.27
CA GLY A 94 33.03 26.03 -21.10
C GLY A 94 34.41 25.37 -21.11
N ASP A 95 34.31 24.08 -20.82
CA ASP A 95 35.29 23.01 -20.99
C ASP A 95 36.41 22.83 -19.96
N ALA A 96 36.36 21.62 -19.39
CA ALA A 96 37.46 20.71 -19.08
C ALA A 96 38.21 20.83 -17.73
N LYS A 97 37.91 19.79 -16.92
CA LYS A 97 38.85 18.81 -16.34
C LYS A 97 39.79 19.22 -15.20
N ASN A 98 39.59 18.45 -14.13
CA ASN A 98 40.56 17.77 -13.27
C ASN A 98 41.34 18.58 -12.23
N SER A 99 41.49 17.87 -11.09
CA SER A 99 42.53 18.00 -10.06
C SER A 99 42.23 18.98 -8.92
N LEU A 100 42.44 18.70 -7.63
CA LEU A 100 42.96 17.57 -6.86
C LEU A 100 42.58 17.83 -5.37
N ILE A 101 42.11 16.79 -4.68
CA ILE A 101 42.54 16.27 -3.36
C ILE A 101 43.23 17.26 -2.38
N GLY A 102 42.72 17.29 -1.14
CA GLY A 102 43.43 17.77 0.06
C GLY A 102 42.65 17.46 1.34
N GLU A 103 43.20 16.56 2.15
CA GLU A 103 42.71 16.08 3.45
C GLU A 103 42.73 17.17 4.54
N ALA A 104 41.80 17.11 5.50
CA ALA A 104 42.03 17.49 6.90
C ALA A 104 40.92 16.95 7.81
N GLU A 105 41.32 16.14 8.79
CA GLU A 105 40.57 15.84 10.01
C GLU A 105 40.38 17.12 10.84
N ASP A 106 39.22 17.29 11.48
CA ASP A 106 39.14 17.63 12.90
C ASP A 106 37.70 17.57 13.45
N THR A 107 37.57 16.83 14.54
CA THR A 107 36.45 16.77 15.48
C THR A 107 36.16 18.11 16.15
N LEU A 108 34.90 18.38 16.54
CA LEU A 108 34.45 19.02 17.81
C LEU A 108 32.89 19.11 17.87
N PRO A 109 32.26 19.36 19.05
CA PRO A 109 31.04 18.66 19.51
C PRO A 109 29.74 19.48 19.39
N ILE A 110 28.60 18.78 19.26
CA ILE A 110 27.27 19.39 19.33
C ILE A 110 26.74 19.35 20.77
N ASN A 111 26.68 20.52 21.40
CA ASN A 111 25.92 20.74 22.61
C ASN A 111 24.62 21.49 22.28
N GLY A 112 23.49 20.92 22.70
CA GLY A 112 22.42 21.69 23.37
C GLY A 112 21.22 22.13 22.54
N LEU A 113 20.23 21.25 22.37
CA LEU A 113 18.81 21.63 22.28
C LEU A 113 17.96 20.66 23.12
N PHE A 114 18.05 20.77 24.45
CA PHE A 114 17.03 20.24 25.35
C PHE A 114 16.59 21.33 26.32
N ARG A 115 15.36 21.80 26.13
CA ARG A 115 14.65 22.72 27.03
C ARG A 115 13.97 21.88 28.09
N GLN A 116 14.46 21.93 29.34
CA GLN A 116 13.76 21.37 30.50
C GLN A 116 12.43 22.11 30.73
N LYS A 117 11.35 21.37 30.93
CA LYS A 117 10.13 21.86 31.60
C LYS A 117 10.00 21.13 32.94
N SER A 118 9.74 21.94 33.96
CA SER A 118 9.57 21.60 35.37
C SER A 118 8.21 20.97 35.67
N ASP A 119 8.17 20.22 36.77
CA ASP A 119 7.06 19.46 37.35
C ASP A 119 5.72 20.21 37.49
N GLY A 120 4.64 19.49 37.20
CA GLY A 120 3.25 19.83 37.52
C GLY A 120 2.33 18.67 37.13
N VAL A 121 1.72 18.03 38.12
CA VAL A 121 0.79 16.90 37.99
C VAL A 121 -0.60 17.41 37.61
N ASP A 122 -1.20 16.93 36.52
CA ASP A 122 -2.55 16.33 36.45
C ASP A 122 -3.06 16.10 35.01
N ASN A 123 -3.37 14.83 34.69
CA ASN A 123 -4.23 14.31 33.61
C ASN A 123 -4.23 15.04 32.25
N GLU A 124 -3.22 14.77 31.42
CA GLU A 124 -3.27 15.08 29.98
C GLU A 124 -3.10 13.79 29.18
N VAL A 125 -4.04 13.53 28.26
CA VAL A 125 -3.76 12.69 27.09
C VAL A 125 -2.62 13.38 26.36
N GLU A 126 -1.41 12.80 26.37
CA GLU A 126 -0.26 13.33 25.65
C GLU A 126 -0.66 13.59 24.20
N GLN A 127 -0.89 14.86 23.85
CA GLN A 127 -0.90 15.26 22.46
C GLN A 127 0.50 15.03 21.92
N PRO A 128 0.67 14.26 20.82
CA PRO A 128 1.99 13.91 20.33
C PRO A 128 2.72 15.17 19.85
N ALA A 129 3.82 15.52 20.51
CA ALA A 129 4.67 16.63 20.12
C ALA A 129 5.24 16.44 18.70
N ASP A 130 5.02 17.43 17.82
CA ASP A 130 5.40 17.53 16.41
C ASP A 130 6.52 16.58 15.94
N THR A 131 6.19 15.66 15.02
CA THR A 131 7.22 15.12 14.12
C THR A 131 7.70 16.24 13.19
N PRO A 132 8.97 16.28 12.75
CA PRO A 132 9.49 17.32 11.83
C PRO A 132 8.80 17.39 10.46
N ILE A 133 7.83 16.50 10.18
CA ILE A 133 7.09 16.39 8.91
C ILE A 133 5.60 16.08 9.21
N GLU A 134 5.00 16.74 10.21
CA GLU A 134 3.56 16.96 10.11
C GLU A 134 3.33 18.07 9.10
N LEU A 135 2.60 17.75 8.04
CA LEU A 135 2.13 18.74 7.08
C LEU A 135 1.38 19.80 7.87
N THR A 136 1.82 21.04 7.75
CA THR A 136 1.41 22.15 8.62
C THR A 136 -0.06 22.56 8.41
N ASN A 137 -0.75 21.98 7.42
CA ASN A 137 -2.15 22.24 7.12
C ASN A 137 -2.98 20.95 7.01
N ALA A 138 -4.16 20.93 7.62
CA ALA A 138 -5.09 19.79 7.56
C ALA A 138 -5.57 19.49 6.13
N ASP A 139 -5.61 20.51 5.26
CA ASP A 139 -5.98 20.37 3.85
C ASP A 139 -5.03 19.45 3.07
N ASP A 140 -3.79 19.25 3.54
CA ASP A 140 -2.82 18.37 2.86
C ASP A 140 -3.19 16.87 2.97
N TYR A 141 -4.13 16.52 3.86
CA TYR A 141 -4.64 15.16 4.01
C TYR A 141 -5.84 14.84 3.12
N GLU A 142 -6.39 15.81 2.40
CA GLU A 142 -7.36 15.52 1.33
C GLU A 142 -6.71 14.60 0.29
N PHE A 143 -7.48 13.71 -0.33
CA PHE A 143 -6.95 12.79 -1.35
C PHE A 143 -7.91 12.67 -2.52
N ASP A 144 -7.35 12.39 -3.70
CA ASP A 144 -8.12 12.15 -4.92
C ASP A 144 -7.47 11.02 -5.71
N GLU A 145 -8.06 9.83 -5.61
CA GLU A 145 -7.65 8.61 -6.32
C GLU A 145 -8.60 8.31 -7.50
N SER A 146 -9.33 9.32 -8.01
CA SER A 146 -10.32 9.10 -9.08
C SER A 146 -9.69 8.85 -10.45
N LEU A 147 -8.47 9.35 -10.67
CA LEU A 147 -7.72 9.17 -11.92
C LEU A 147 -7.54 7.68 -12.25
N ASP A 148 -7.63 7.31 -13.53
CA ASP A 148 -7.66 5.92 -13.96
C ASP A 148 -6.36 5.17 -13.63
N LEU A 149 -6.49 3.85 -13.44
CA LEU A 149 -5.47 2.89 -12.97
C LEU A 149 -4.27 2.70 -13.92
N GLU A 150 -4.00 3.67 -14.80
CA GLU A 150 -3.14 3.53 -15.97
C GLU A 150 -1.64 3.55 -15.63
N GLY A 151 -1.25 4.09 -14.47
CA GLY A 151 0.16 4.40 -14.19
C GLY A 151 0.99 3.41 -13.36
N SER A 152 0.42 2.44 -12.62
CA SER A 152 1.27 1.57 -11.78
C SER A 152 0.61 0.24 -11.39
N ILE A 153 1.36 -0.85 -11.55
CA ILE A 153 1.04 -2.21 -11.03
C ILE A 153 1.66 -2.40 -9.63
N ASP A 154 2.45 -1.42 -9.15
CA ASP A 154 3.31 -1.56 -7.97
C ASP A 154 2.56 -1.38 -6.63
N GLY A 155 1.23 -1.42 -6.60
CA GLY A 155 0.41 -1.28 -5.37
C GLY A 155 0.82 -0.10 -4.47
N MET A 156 0.54 -0.22 -3.16
CA MET A 156 1.04 0.69 -2.12
C MET A 156 2.60 0.75 -2.04
N ALA A 157 3.37 0.13 -2.94
CA ALA A 157 4.83 0.30 -2.97
C ALA A 157 5.28 1.54 -3.76
N SER A 158 4.40 2.12 -4.57
CA SER A 158 4.60 3.40 -5.27
C SER A 158 4.08 4.58 -4.44
N LEU A 159 4.25 4.53 -3.13
CA LEU A 159 4.01 5.68 -2.26
C LEU A 159 5.14 6.68 -2.52
N THR A 160 4.97 7.44 -3.61
CA THR A 160 5.64 8.72 -3.80
C THR A 160 5.42 9.50 -2.52
N ALA A 161 6.51 9.88 -1.87
CA ALA A 161 6.49 10.83 -0.76
C ALA A 161 6.05 12.24 -1.22
N ASP A 162 5.32 12.34 -2.34
CA ASP A 162 4.64 13.55 -2.76
C ASP A 162 3.58 13.84 -1.69
N PRO A 163 3.73 14.93 -0.91
CA PRO A 163 2.86 15.18 0.23
C PRO A 163 1.43 15.54 -0.18
N HIS A 164 1.19 15.89 -1.45
CA HIS A 164 -0.10 16.37 -1.91
C HIS A 164 -0.98 15.23 -2.39
N LYS A 165 -2.21 15.14 -1.84
CA LYS A 165 -3.27 14.20 -2.24
C LYS A 165 -3.08 12.72 -1.89
N ALA A 166 -2.16 12.40 -0.98
CA ALA A 166 -1.86 11.01 -0.60
C ALA A 166 -2.76 10.44 0.53
N GLY A 167 -3.52 11.30 1.20
CA GLY A 167 -4.34 10.93 2.36
C GLY A 167 -3.53 10.84 3.66
N TYR A 168 -4.22 10.82 4.80
CA TYR A 168 -3.58 10.70 6.11
C TYR A 168 -2.95 9.32 6.32
N THR A 169 -1.69 9.34 6.78
CA THR A 169 -0.95 8.17 7.25
C THR A 169 -0.33 8.44 8.62
N GLY A 170 -0.68 7.63 9.61
CA GLY A 170 -0.25 7.86 11.00
C GLY A 170 1.18 7.44 11.30
N PRO A 171 1.72 7.81 12.48
CA PRO A 171 3.09 7.53 12.89
C PRO A 171 3.55 6.07 12.80
N PRO A 172 2.73 5.04 13.12
CA PRO A 172 3.15 3.64 12.99
C PRO A 172 3.12 3.10 11.54
N SER A 173 2.70 3.90 10.56
CA SER A 173 2.67 3.51 9.13
C SER A 173 4.06 3.30 8.54
N GLY A 174 4.15 2.53 7.44
CA GLY A 174 5.38 2.40 6.65
C GLY A 174 5.81 3.71 5.96
N ILE A 175 4.84 4.55 5.56
CA ILE A 175 5.11 5.86 4.95
C ILE A 175 5.78 6.82 5.94
N ALA A 176 5.30 6.86 7.18
CA ALA A 176 5.93 7.69 8.22
C ALA A 176 7.39 7.29 8.45
N ALA A 177 7.68 5.98 8.44
CA ALA A 177 9.05 5.47 8.53
C ALA A 177 9.92 5.91 7.33
N LEU A 178 9.39 5.88 6.11
CA LEU A 178 10.11 6.42 4.95
C LEU A 178 10.41 7.91 5.07
N LYS A 179 9.41 8.71 5.43
CA LYS A 179 9.55 10.16 5.58
C LYS A 179 10.63 10.49 6.62
N PHE A 180 10.67 9.74 7.73
CA PHE A 180 11.75 9.84 8.72
C PHE A 180 13.12 9.57 8.08
N LEU A 181 13.28 8.46 7.36
CA LEU A 181 14.55 8.13 6.71
C LEU A 181 14.99 9.16 5.67
N GLN A 182 14.04 9.75 4.94
CA GLN A 182 14.29 10.82 3.97
C GLN A 182 14.66 12.16 4.62
N SER A 183 14.30 12.36 5.89
CA SER A 183 14.65 13.56 6.66
C SER A 183 16.09 13.57 7.17
N LEU A 184 16.76 12.41 7.15
CA LEU A 184 18.14 12.29 7.61
C LEU A 184 19.10 12.97 6.61
N PRO A 185 20.20 13.60 7.08
CA PRO A 185 21.20 14.25 6.23
C PRO A 185 21.70 13.34 5.08
N PRO A 186 22.08 13.89 3.91
CA PRO A 186 22.21 13.19 2.63
C PRO A 186 23.44 12.26 2.48
N TYR A 187 23.75 11.46 3.50
CA TYR A 187 24.65 10.30 3.35
C TYR A 187 23.98 9.15 2.56
N LEU A 188 22.67 9.26 2.29
CA LEU A 188 21.89 8.29 1.53
C LEU A 188 21.27 8.94 0.30
N PRO A 189 21.88 8.83 -0.90
CA PRO A 189 21.16 9.13 -2.13
C PRO A 189 20.08 8.06 -2.29
N VAL A 190 18.83 8.44 -2.03
CA VAL A 190 17.65 7.69 -2.46
C VAL A 190 17.43 8.04 -3.93
N THR A 191 17.95 7.21 -4.82
CA THR A 191 17.59 7.29 -6.24
C THR A 191 16.09 7.04 -6.35
N TYR A 192 15.35 8.07 -6.74
CA TYR A 192 14.00 7.90 -7.23
C TYR A 192 14.07 6.94 -8.41
N ALA A 193 13.54 5.73 -8.25
CA ALA A 193 13.15 4.98 -9.41
C ALA A 193 12.03 5.80 -10.06
N SER A 194 12.30 6.45 -11.19
CA SER A 194 11.24 7.01 -12.02
C SER A 194 10.20 5.90 -12.24
N PRO A 195 8.90 6.19 -12.11
CA PRO A 195 7.90 5.24 -12.52
C PRO A 195 8.25 4.83 -13.95
N LEU A 196 8.44 3.53 -14.18
CA LEU A 196 8.56 2.99 -15.52
C LEU A 196 7.22 3.31 -16.20
N THR A 197 7.16 4.43 -16.91
CA THR A 197 6.12 4.68 -17.90
C THR A 197 6.27 3.58 -18.93
N GLY A 198 5.47 2.54 -18.78
CA GLY A 198 5.21 1.60 -19.84
C GLY A 198 4.73 2.38 -21.07
N PRO A 199 4.96 1.86 -22.28
CA PRO A 199 4.51 2.53 -23.50
C PRO A 199 3.01 2.84 -23.38
N ASP A 200 2.65 4.09 -23.67
CA ASP A 200 1.28 4.47 -24.00
C ASP A 200 0.84 3.54 -25.13
N ASP A 201 -0.04 2.59 -24.83
CA ASP A 201 -0.62 1.76 -25.87
C ASP A 201 -2.13 1.59 -25.71
N THR A 202 -2.69 1.56 -26.89
CA THR A 202 -4.04 1.78 -27.36
C THR A 202 -5.06 0.75 -26.86
N GLY A 203 -6.30 1.23 -26.65
CA GLY A 203 -7.53 0.42 -26.65
C GLY A 203 -7.59 -0.76 -25.68
N VAL A 204 -8.01 -0.52 -24.43
CA VAL A 204 -8.41 -1.59 -23.51
C VAL A 204 -9.61 -2.34 -24.10
N PRO A 205 -9.53 -3.66 -24.34
CA PRO A 205 -10.68 -4.45 -24.81
C PRO A 205 -11.82 -4.37 -23.80
N GLU A 206 -13.04 -4.15 -24.27
CA GLU A 206 -14.23 -4.18 -23.43
C GLU A 206 -14.40 -5.57 -22.79
N ALA A 207 -14.84 -5.61 -21.52
CA ALA A 207 -14.99 -6.84 -20.74
C ALA A 207 -15.94 -7.87 -21.40
N SER A 208 -16.77 -7.44 -22.35
CA SER A 208 -17.82 -8.24 -22.99
C SER A 208 -17.33 -9.16 -24.12
N SER A 209 -16.07 -9.03 -24.59
CA SER A 209 -15.56 -9.78 -25.76
C SER A 209 -14.52 -10.86 -25.46
N GLN A 210 -14.31 -11.26 -24.20
CA GLN A 210 -13.35 -12.31 -23.86
C GLN A 210 -13.93 -13.71 -24.04
N ALA A 211 -13.13 -14.63 -24.58
CA ALA A 211 -13.53 -16.01 -24.80
C ALA A 211 -13.93 -16.70 -23.47
N PRO A 212 -14.98 -17.55 -23.46
CA PRO A 212 -15.41 -18.27 -22.26
C PRO A 212 -14.29 -19.05 -21.55
N ALA A 213 -13.34 -19.60 -22.30
CA ALA A 213 -12.18 -20.29 -21.76
C ALA A 213 -11.29 -19.38 -20.89
N THR A 214 -11.15 -18.11 -21.26
CA THR A 214 -10.38 -17.12 -20.49
C THR A 214 -11.06 -16.77 -19.18
N ILE A 215 -12.40 -16.66 -19.17
CA ILE A 215 -13.20 -16.41 -17.97
C ILE A 215 -13.05 -17.57 -16.98
N THR A 216 -13.21 -18.81 -17.44
CA THR A 216 -13.04 -20.01 -16.61
C THR A 216 -11.65 -20.05 -16.00
N ARG A 217 -10.60 -19.76 -16.79
CA ARG A 217 -9.23 -19.68 -16.31
C ARG A 217 -9.08 -18.67 -15.17
N TYR A 218 -9.61 -17.45 -15.28
CA TYR A 218 -9.49 -16.48 -14.19
C TYR A 218 -10.20 -16.91 -12.91
N ILE A 219 -11.34 -17.61 -13.03
CA ILE A 219 -12.00 -18.20 -11.86
C ILE A 219 -11.10 -19.27 -11.23
N ASP A 220 -10.50 -20.14 -12.04
CA ASP A 220 -9.57 -21.17 -11.56
C ASP A 220 -8.36 -20.56 -10.86
N GLU A 221 -7.75 -19.54 -11.45
CA GLU A 221 -6.60 -18.83 -10.88
C GLU A 221 -6.95 -18.11 -9.56
N TYR A 222 -8.16 -17.55 -9.44
CA TYR A 222 -8.64 -16.99 -8.18
C TYR A 222 -8.69 -18.06 -7.07
N PHE A 223 -9.32 -19.21 -7.35
CA PHE A 223 -9.49 -20.27 -6.36
C PHE A 223 -8.17 -21.01 -6.06
N LEU A 224 -7.25 -21.04 -7.01
CA LEU A 224 -5.95 -21.68 -6.84
C LEU A 224 -4.94 -20.80 -6.09
N LEU A 225 -4.87 -19.51 -6.41
CA LEU A 225 -3.77 -18.63 -5.97
C LEU A 225 -4.17 -17.62 -4.88
N TYR A 226 -5.43 -17.15 -4.89
CA TYR A 226 -5.88 -16.11 -3.96
C TYR A 226 -6.69 -16.69 -2.78
N HIS A 227 -7.64 -17.56 -3.10
CA HIS A 227 -8.58 -18.16 -2.14
C HIS A 227 -7.92 -18.90 -0.96
N PRO A 228 -6.81 -19.66 -1.11
CA PRO A 228 -6.19 -20.34 0.03
C PRO A 228 -5.57 -19.38 1.07
N GLY A 229 -5.31 -18.12 0.69
CA GLY A 229 -4.90 -17.07 1.64
C GLY A 229 -6.07 -16.34 2.27
N TYR A 230 -7.20 -16.23 1.54
CA TYR A 230 -8.37 -15.43 1.90
C TYR A 230 -9.66 -16.14 1.50
N PRO A 231 -10.09 -17.19 2.23
CA PRO A 231 -11.19 -18.05 1.86
C PRO A 231 -12.55 -17.40 2.14
N ILE A 232 -12.83 -16.25 1.52
CA ILE A 232 -14.04 -15.46 1.76
C ILE A 232 -15.27 -16.03 1.04
N LEU A 233 -15.05 -16.87 0.02
CA LEU A 233 -16.08 -17.55 -0.75
C LEU A 233 -16.10 -19.03 -0.42
N HIS A 234 -17.12 -19.75 -0.87
CA HIS A 234 -17.10 -21.20 -0.93
C HIS A 234 -17.11 -21.60 -2.41
N GLU A 235 -16.03 -22.22 -2.87
CA GLU A 235 -15.76 -22.48 -4.29
C GLU A 235 -16.91 -23.22 -4.97
N GLY A 236 -17.39 -24.32 -4.37
CA GLY A 236 -18.47 -25.11 -4.93
C GLY A 236 -19.74 -24.29 -5.18
N THR A 237 -20.14 -23.46 -4.22
CA THR A 237 -21.34 -22.62 -4.37
C THR A 237 -21.15 -21.44 -5.33
N PHE A 238 -19.93 -20.90 -5.43
CA PHE A 238 -19.65 -19.86 -6.40
C PHE A 238 -19.70 -20.41 -7.83
N ARG A 239 -19.01 -21.52 -8.09
CA ARG A 239 -19.02 -22.20 -9.40
C ARG A 239 -20.41 -22.66 -9.79
N ALA A 240 -21.17 -23.24 -8.86
CA ALA A 240 -22.55 -23.64 -9.13
C ALA A 240 -23.43 -22.46 -9.57
N ARG A 241 -23.24 -21.25 -9.03
CA ARG A 241 -23.94 -20.04 -9.51
C ARG A 241 -23.45 -19.57 -10.89
N VAL A 242 -22.16 -19.69 -11.17
CA VAL A 242 -21.60 -19.36 -12.51
C VAL A 242 -22.20 -20.27 -13.58
N PHE A 243 -22.24 -21.59 -13.33
CA PHE A 243 -22.79 -22.59 -14.25
C PHE A 243 -24.33 -22.66 -14.27
N GLY A 244 -25.02 -21.89 -13.42
CA GLY A 244 -26.48 -21.84 -13.38
C GLY A 244 -27.16 -22.98 -12.61
N ALA A 245 -26.39 -23.80 -11.90
CA ALA A 245 -26.92 -24.83 -11.00
C ALA A 245 -27.51 -24.25 -9.70
N LEU A 246 -27.02 -23.08 -9.26
CA LEU A 246 -27.60 -22.32 -8.15
C LEU A 246 -28.10 -20.95 -8.62
N ALA A 247 -29.19 -20.49 -8.02
CA ALA A 247 -29.73 -19.16 -8.28
C ALA A 247 -28.72 -18.07 -7.86
N LYS A 248 -28.54 -17.09 -8.75
CA LYS A 248 -27.75 -15.89 -8.49
C LYS A 248 -28.55 -14.92 -7.60
N PRO A 249 -27.92 -14.23 -6.64
CA PRO A 249 -28.54 -13.14 -5.89
C PRO A 249 -29.18 -12.09 -6.82
N ARG A 250 -30.40 -11.67 -6.50
CA ARG A 250 -31.19 -10.69 -7.28
C ARG A 250 -31.11 -9.26 -6.72
N ASP A 251 -30.40 -9.08 -5.61
CA ASP A 251 -30.21 -7.80 -4.92
C ASP A 251 -29.25 -6.84 -5.67
N GLY A 252 -28.48 -7.37 -6.62
CA GLY A 252 -27.46 -6.64 -7.39
C GLY A 252 -26.03 -6.92 -6.93
N SER A 253 -25.83 -7.77 -5.91
CA SER A 253 -24.49 -8.11 -5.41
C SER A 253 -23.71 -9.03 -6.37
N TRP A 254 -24.42 -9.84 -7.15
CA TRP A 254 -23.80 -10.88 -7.98
C TRP A 254 -22.85 -10.32 -9.06
N PRO A 255 -23.25 -9.32 -9.89
CA PRO A 255 -22.33 -8.75 -10.88
C PRO A 255 -21.10 -8.10 -10.24
N LEU A 256 -21.25 -7.44 -9.09
CA LEU A 256 -20.14 -6.88 -8.32
C LEU A 256 -19.18 -7.99 -7.86
N LEU A 257 -19.72 -9.06 -7.26
CA LEU A 257 -18.94 -10.19 -6.76
C LEU A 257 -18.21 -10.92 -7.89
N TYR A 258 -18.95 -11.29 -8.93
CA TYR A 258 -18.45 -12.04 -10.07
C TYR A 258 -17.29 -11.31 -10.77
N ASN A 259 -17.47 -10.02 -11.07
CA ASN A 259 -16.42 -9.24 -11.70
C ASN A 259 -15.24 -8.95 -10.77
N SER A 260 -15.45 -8.87 -9.46
CA SER A 260 -14.34 -8.75 -8.49
C SER A 260 -13.48 -10.01 -8.46
N VAL A 261 -14.10 -11.19 -8.52
CA VAL A 261 -13.39 -12.49 -8.63
C VAL A 261 -12.60 -12.55 -9.94
N LEU A 262 -13.20 -12.16 -11.06
CA LEU A 262 -12.51 -12.13 -12.35
C LEU A 262 -11.35 -11.13 -12.39
N ALA A 263 -11.53 -9.94 -11.81
CA ALA A 263 -10.47 -8.93 -11.73
C ALA A 263 -9.28 -9.45 -10.90
N ILE A 264 -9.53 -10.08 -9.75
CA ILE A 264 -8.46 -10.65 -8.93
C ILE A 264 -7.81 -11.84 -9.64
N GLY A 265 -8.61 -12.75 -10.22
CA GLY A 265 -8.14 -13.91 -10.99
C GLY A 265 -7.25 -13.51 -12.17
N ALA A 266 -7.68 -12.50 -12.93
CA ALA A 266 -6.87 -11.92 -14.00
C ALA A 266 -5.57 -11.31 -13.45
N PHE A 267 -5.65 -10.53 -12.37
CA PHE A 267 -4.49 -9.88 -11.75
C PHE A 267 -3.43 -10.87 -11.28
N VAL A 268 -3.83 -11.95 -10.59
CA VAL A 268 -2.88 -12.98 -10.09
C VAL A 268 -2.27 -13.80 -11.24
N SER A 269 -2.99 -13.95 -12.35
CA SER A 269 -2.51 -14.68 -13.52
C SER A 269 -1.65 -13.86 -14.49
N ASP A 270 -1.67 -12.52 -14.37
CA ASP A 270 -1.07 -11.61 -15.36
C ASP A 270 0.46 -11.48 -15.22
N SER A 271 1.18 -12.44 -15.79
CA SER A 271 2.65 -12.47 -15.75
C SER A 271 3.33 -11.34 -16.56
N ASN A 272 2.60 -10.66 -17.45
CA ASN A 272 3.16 -9.76 -18.47
C ASN A 272 2.69 -8.31 -18.31
N ALA A 273 2.11 -7.94 -17.16
CA ALA A 273 1.63 -6.58 -16.92
C ALA A 273 0.62 -6.08 -17.97
N THR A 274 -0.15 -7.01 -18.57
CA THR A 274 -1.12 -6.75 -19.64
C THR A 274 -2.34 -5.97 -19.17
N LYS A 275 -2.52 -5.79 -17.85
CA LYS A 275 -3.67 -5.08 -17.26
C LYS A 275 -5.01 -5.71 -17.64
N SER A 276 -5.02 -7.02 -17.86
CA SER A 276 -6.18 -7.82 -18.29
C SER A 276 -7.31 -7.88 -17.26
N ASP A 277 -7.03 -7.49 -16.01
CA ASP A 277 -7.97 -7.33 -14.89
C ASP A 277 -8.78 -6.04 -14.94
N LEU A 278 -8.28 -4.98 -15.58
CA LEU A 278 -8.92 -3.66 -15.58
C LEU A 278 -10.34 -3.66 -16.16
N PRO A 279 -10.66 -4.36 -17.26
CA PRO A 279 -12.03 -4.43 -17.77
C PRO A 279 -13.02 -4.97 -16.74
N PHE A 280 -12.65 -6.05 -16.03
CA PHE A 280 -13.48 -6.65 -14.99
C PHE A 280 -13.61 -5.75 -13.77
N PHE A 281 -12.52 -5.08 -13.37
CA PHE A 281 -12.59 -4.07 -12.32
C PHE A 281 -13.54 -2.92 -12.70
N LYS A 282 -13.42 -2.39 -13.92
CA LYS A 282 -14.29 -1.31 -14.42
C LYS A 282 -15.74 -1.75 -14.39
N GLU A 283 -16.04 -2.97 -14.81
CA GLU A 283 -17.39 -3.54 -14.74
C GLU A 283 -17.87 -3.69 -13.30
N ALA A 284 -17.07 -4.27 -12.39
CA ALA A 284 -17.38 -4.36 -10.97
C ALA A 284 -17.73 -2.97 -10.38
N ARG A 285 -16.93 -1.95 -10.71
CA ARG A 285 -17.14 -0.57 -10.26
C ARG A 285 -18.47 0.03 -10.70
N ARG A 286 -19.03 -0.37 -11.84
CA ARG A 286 -20.36 0.10 -12.31
C ARG A 286 -21.49 -0.33 -11.38
N HIS A 287 -21.30 -1.40 -10.62
CA HIS A 287 -22.28 -1.93 -9.66
C HIS A 287 -22.13 -1.34 -8.25
N LEU A 288 -21.18 -0.42 -8.02
CA LEU A 288 -21.10 0.40 -6.81
C LEU A 288 -21.99 1.66 -6.93
N SER A 289 -23.30 1.46 -7.05
CA SER A 289 -24.27 2.57 -7.00
C SER A 289 -24.57 3.00 -5.56
N MET A 290 -25.17 4.19 -5.39
CA MET A 290 -25.60 4.67 -4.06
C MET A 290 -26.57 3.71 -3.35
N ASP A 291 -27.36 2.94 -4.11
CA ASP A 291 -28.31 1.96 -3.57
C ASP A 291 -27.65 0.89 -2.70
N ILE A 292 -26.33 0.67 -2.84
CA ILE A 292 -25.58 -0.28 -2.01
C ILE A 292 -25.59 0.11 -0.52
N LEU A 293 -25.75 1.40 -0.21
CA LEU A 293 -25.80 1.90 1.16
C LEU A 293 -27.13 1.58 1.86
N GLU A 294 -28.16 1.22 1.09
CA GLU A 294 -29.50 0.84 1.57
C GLU A 294 -29.72 -0.69 1.53
N LYS A 295 -28.71 -1.44 1.11
CA LYS A 295 -28.77 -2.90 0.96
C LYS A 295 -27.72 -3.57 1.85
N GLY A 296 -28.03 -4.77 2.34
CA GLY A 296 -27.10 -5.58 3.11
C GLY A 296 -27.28 -7.05 2.81
N SER A 297 -26.24 -7.70 2.28
CA SER A 297 -26.23 -9.15 2.08
C SER A 297 -24.81 -9.70 2.24
N LEU A 298 -24.71 -11.00 2.55
CA LEU A 298 -23.40 -11.67 2.65
C LEU A 298 -22.59 -11.52 1.35
N SER A 299 -23.28 -11.57 0.21
CA SER A 299 -22.66 -11.45 -1.11
C SER A 299 -22.15 -10.03 -1.37
N TYR A 300 -22.83 -8.97 -0.89
CA TYR A 300 -22.28 -7.61 -0.94
C TYR A 300 -21.03 -7.48 -0.08
N VAL A 301 -21.05 -7.98 1.17
CA VAL A 301 -19.88 -7.95 2.04
C VAL A 301 -18.69 -8.64 1.36
N GLN A 302 -18.89 -9.84 0.81
CA GLN A 302 -17.87 -10.56 0.06
C GLN A 302 -17.32 -9.73 -1.11
N ALA A 303 -18.21 -9.19 -1.93
CA ALA A 303 -17.85 -8.46 -3.14
C ALA A 303 -17.07 -7.18 -2.86
N ILE A 304 -17.57 -6.35 -1.93
CA ILE A 304 -16.94 -5.08 -1.55
C ILE A 304 -15.59 -5.36 -0.88
N THR A 305 -15.49 -6.39 -0.02
CA THR A 305 -14.23 -6.77 0.63
C THR A 305 -13.15 -7.16 -0.38
N LEU A 306 -13.52 -7.98 -1.38
CA LEU A 306 -12.60 -8.38 -2.45
C LEU A 306 -12.18 -7.17 -3.31
N LEU A 307 -13.13 -6.33 -3.72
CA LEU A 307 -12.85 -5.14 -4.53
C LEU A 307 -11.97 -4.13 -3.78
N ALA A 308 -12.20 -3.96 -2.49
CA ALA A 308 -11.41 -3.09 -1.63
C ALA A 308 -9.96 -3.57 -1.48
N ASN A 309 -9.77 -4.89 -1.36
CA ASN A 309 -8.44 -5.49 -1.34
C ASN A 309 -7.75 -5.38 -2.70
N TYR A 310 -8.49 -5.51 -3.80
CA TYR A 310 -7.99 -5.27 -5.17
C TYR A 310 -7.50 -3.82 -5.34
N LEU A 311 -8.27 -2.82 -4.89
CA LEU A 311 -7.89 -1.40 -5.01
C LEU A 311 -6.58 -1.07 -4.28
N GLN A 312 -6.37 -1.63 -3.09
CA GLN A 312 -5.11 -1.45 -2.35
C GLN A 312 -3.89 -1.97 -3.14
N LYS A 313 -4.07 -3.05 -3.91
CA LYS A 313 -3.01 -3.63 -4.77
C LYS A 313 -2.77 -2.84 -6.03
N ARG A 314 -3.72 -2.01 -6.43
CA ARG A 314 -3.64 -1.15 -7.60
C ARG A 314 -3.39 0.32 -7.24
N ASN A 315 -2.69 0.55 -6.13
CA ASN A 315 -2.25 1.87 -5.68
C ASN A 315 -3.41 2.85 -5.46
N LYS A 316 -4.56 2.35 -4.99
CA LYS A 316 -5.68 3.15 -4.49
C LYS A 316 -6.00 2.82 -3.03
N PRO A 317 -5.03 3.06 -2.12
CA PRO A 317 -5.16 2.65 -0.72
C PRO A 317 -6.31 3.34 0.02
N ASN A 318 -6.59 4.62 -0.26
CA ASN A 318 -7.64 5.34 0.44
C ASN A 318 -9.03 4.91 -0.04
N ALA A 319 -9.23 4.76 -1.36
CA ALA A 319 -10.46 4.22 -1.91
C ALA A 319 -10.72 2.78 -1.42
N GLY A 320 -9.67 1.95 -1.37
CA GLY A 320 -9.75 0.62 -0.78
C GLY A 320 -10.13 0.66 0.71
N PHE A 321 -9.55 1.58 1.49
CA PHE A 321 -9.90 1.74 2.90
C PHE A 321 -11.37 2.15 3.11
N ILE A 322 -11.90 3.05 2.28
CA ILE A 322 -13.32 3.44 2.32
C ILE A 322 -14.22 2.24 2.04
N LEU A 323 -13.93 1.46 0.99
CA LEU A 323 -14.72 0.27 0.67
C LEU A 323 -14.66 -0.77 1.78
N ILE A 324 -13.51 -0.96 2.44
CA ILE A 324 -13.42 -1.79 3.65
C ILE A 324 -14.36 -1.27 4.75
N GLY A 325 -14.42 0.05 4.97
CA GLY A 325 -15.32 0.65 5.95
C GLY A 325 -16.81 0.40 5.65
N ILE A 326 -17.19 0.46 4.37
CA ILE A 326 -18.54 0.11 3.91
C ILE A 326 -18.82 -1.38 4.17
N ALA A 327 -17.91 -2.27 3.77
CA ALA A 327 -18.05 -3.70 3.98
C ALA A 327 -18.15 -4.05 5.48
N PHE A 328 -17.34 -3.40 6.33
CA PHE A 328 -17.35 -3.59 7.78
C PHE A 328 -18.66 -3.12 8.40
N SER A 329 -19.14 -1.93 8.05
CA SER A 329 -20.42 -1.40 8.52
C SER A 329 -21.59 -2.29 8.10
N MET A 330 -21.58 -2.76 6.85
CA MET A 330 -22.59 -3.68 6.33
C MET A 330 -22.54 -5.05 7.04
N ALA A 331 -21.34 -5.59 7.28
CA ALA A 331 -21.14 -6.83 8.02
C ALA A 331 -21.68 -6.74 9.45
N LEU A 332 -21.46 -5.60 10.12
CA LEU A 332 -22.06 -5.33 11.43
C LEU A 332 -23.59 -5.26 11.34
N ALA A 333 -24.14 -4.52 10.37
CA ALA A 333 -25.57 -4.33 10.18
C ALA A 333 -26.33 -5.64 9.94
N ILE A 334 -25.76 -6.60 9.20
CA ILE A 334 -26.35 -7.93 8.98
C ILE A 334 -25.95 -8.97 10.04
N GLY A 335 -25.27 -8.53 11.11
CA GLY A 335 -24.92 -9.35 12.26
C GLY A 335 -23.84 -10.40 12.02
N LEU A 336 -22.89 -10.20 11.08
CA LEU A 336 -21.79 -11.16 10.86
C LEU A 336 -20.84 -11.29 12.06
N HIS A 337 -20.76 -10.24 12.89
CA HIS A 337 -19.98 -10.23 14.12
C HIS A 337 -20.59 -11.02 15.27
N ARG A 338 -21.79 -11.61 15.04
CA ARG A 338 -22.53 -12.36 16.04
C ARG A 338 -22.80 -13.79 15.61
N GLU A 339 -22.57 -14.72 16.51
CA GLU A 339 -23.15 -16.05 16.48
C GLU A 339 -24.32 -16.07 17.47
N PHE A 340 -25.48 -16.50 16.98
CA PHE A 340 -26.69 -16.69 17.76
C PHE A 340 -26.87 -18.18 17.99
N ASP A 341 -27.25 -18.59 19.21
CA ASP A 341 -27.62 -19.98 19.53
C ASP A 341 -29.03 -20.31 18.97
N THR A 342 -29.29 -19.91 17.73
CA THR A 342 -30.56 -20.15 17.04
C THR A 342 -30.45 -21.43 16.23
N PRO A 343 -31.33 -22.44 16.44
CA PRO A 343 -31.30 -23.71 15.72
C PRO A 343 -31.64 -23.61 14.23
N THR A 344 -31.94 -22.41 13.72
CA THR A 344 -32.39 -22.19 12.34
C THR A 344 -31.26 -21.99 11.33
N THR A 345 -30.03 -21.69 11.75
CA THR A 345 -28.94 -21.43 10.81
C THR A 345 -28.15 -22.71 10.56
N SER A 346 -28.05 -23.15 9.31
CA SER A 346 -27.31 -24.37 8.97
C SER A 346 -25.81 -24.23 9.29
N PRO A 347 -25.12 -25.33 9.66
CA PRO A 347 -23.68 -25.31 9.93
C PRO A 347 -22.87 -24.75 8.76
N PHE A 348 -23.21 -25.14 7.51
CA PHE A 348 -22.62 -24.59 6.29
C PHE A 348 -22.70 -23.05 6.23
N THR A 349 -23.88 -22.51 6.53
CA THR A 349 -24.13 -21.06 6.51
C THR A 349 -23.32 -20.36 7.59
N MET A 350 -23.26 -20.92 8.80
CA MET A 350 -22.47 -20.37 9.89
C MET A 350 -20.97 -20.37 9.57
N GLU A 351 -20.44 -21.48 9.04
CA GLU A 351 -19.04 -21.57 8.65
C GLU A 351 -18.68 -20.56 7.54
N THR A 352 -19.56 -20.39 6.55
CA THR A 352 -19.39 -19.35 5.52
C THR A 352 -19.37 -17.95 6.15
N ARG A 353 -20.26 -17.66 7.12
CA ARG A 353 -20.28 -16.37 7.83
C ARG A 353 -18.99 -16.13 8.63
N ARG A 354 -18.47 -17.15 9.32
CA ARG A 354 -17.19 -17.09 10.06
C ARG A 354 -16.04 -16.73 9.13
N ARG A 355 -15.92 -17.43 8.01
CA ARG A 355 -14.88 -17.17 7.01
C ARG A 355 -14.95 -15.75 6.44
N VAL A 356 -16.16 -15.26 6.13
CA VAL A 356 -16.36 -13.88 5.63
C VAL A 356 -15.97 -12.84 6.69
N TRP A 357 -16.48 -12.99 7.91
CA TRP A 357 -16.20 -12.08 9.01
C TRP A 357 -14.70 -11.97 9.30
N TRP A 358 -14.03 -13.11 9.44
CA TRP A 358 -12.63 -13.15 9.79
C TRP A 358 -11.71 -12.70 8.65
N THR A 359 -12.05 -12.99 7.40
CA THR A 359 -11.31 -12.44 6.25
C THR A 359 -11.41 -10.91 6.21
N LEU A 360 -12.62 -10.36 6.39
CA LEU A 360 -12.84 -8.92 6.47
C LEU A 360 -12.08 -8.29 7.64
N PHE A 361 -12.12 -8.89 8.83
CA PHE A 361 -11.37 -8.42 9.99
C PHE A 361 -9.86 -8.34 9.73
N VAL A 362 -9.29 -9.37 9.10
CA VAL A 362 -7.86 -9.39 8.74
C VAL A 362 -7.52 -8.23 7.78
N PHE A 363 -8.38 -7.93 6.81
CA PHE A 363 -8.17 -6.79 5.91
C PHE A 363 -8.33 -5.44 6.60
N VAL A 364 -9.32 -5.29 7.50
CA VAL A 364 -9.50 -4.09 8.31
C VAL A 364 -8.26 -3.83 9.18
N SER A 365 -7.86 -4.84 9.95
CA SER A 365 -6.68 -4.79 10.84
C SER A 365 -5.40 -4.46 10.06
N GLY A 366 -5.18 -5.16 8.94
CA GLY A 366 -4.02 -4.93 8.08
C GLY A 366 -3.98 -3.50 7.52
N ALA A 367 -5.08 -3.00 6.95
CA ALA A 367 -5.13 -1.66 6.36
C ALA A 367 -4.95 -0.55 7.42
N GLN A 368 -5.50 -0.75 8.63
CA GLN A 368 -5.33 0.17 9.75
C GLN A 368 -3.88 0.24 10.22
N LEU A 369 -3.21 -0.91 10.36
CA LEU A 369 -1.79 -0.97 10.68
C LEU A 369 -0.93 -0.30 9.59
N ALA A 370 -1.20 -0.62 8.31
CA ALA A 370 -0.46 -0.07 7.16
C ALA A 370 -0.44 1.45 7.12
N LEU A 371 -1.64 2.03 7.27
CA LEU A 371 -1.90 3.45 7.14
C LEU A 371 -1.74 4.17 8.48
N GLY A 372 -1.43 3.45 9.57
CA GLY A 372 -1.34 4.01 10.91
C GLY A 372 -2.66 4.63 11.40
N ARG A 373 -3.80 4.05 11.04
CA ARG A 373 -5.15 4.52 11.42
C ARG A 373 -5.69 3.72 12.61
N PRO A 374 -6.58 4.26 13.46
CA PRO A 374 -7.07 3.57 14.66
C PRO A 374 -7.53 2.13 14.40
N ALA A 375 -7.13 1.20 15.28
CA ALA A 375 -7.48 -0.21 15.18
C ALA A 375 -8.97 -0.46 15.39
N ALA A 376 -9.53 -1.45 14.68
CA ALA A 376 -10.89 -1.90 14.91
C ALA A 376 -11.01 -2.66 16.23
N SER A 377 -12.00 -2.27 17.02
CA SER A 377 -12.33 -2.94 18.28
C SER A 377 -13.04 -4.27 18.01
N LEU A 378 -12.65 -5.31 18.76
CA LEU A 378 -13.35 -6.59 18.81
C LEU A 378 -14.34 -6.68 19.99
N VAL A 379 -14.57 -5.57 20.70
CA VAL A 379 -15.56 -5.53 21.79
C VAL A 379 -16.95 -5.85 21.23
N GLY A 380 -17.63 -6.83 21.82
CA GLY A 380 -18.97 -7.27 21.41
C GLY A 380 -19.00 -8.31 20.28
N VAL A 381 -17.84 -8.78 19.81
CA VAL A 381 -17.73 -9.85 18.79
C VAL A 381 -17.68 -11.22 19.49
N ASN A 382 -18.56 -12.15 19.12
CA ASN A 382 -18.59 -13.52 19.66
C ASN A 382 -18.46 -14.62 18.59
N VAL A 383 -17.91 -14.27 17.41
CA VAL A 383 -17.68 -15.22 16.31
C VAL A 383 -16.55 -16.18 16.66
N GLN A 384 -16.77 -17.48 16.45
CA GLN A 384 -15.74 -18.51 16.62
C GLN A 384 -14.77 -18.49 15.44
N LEU A 385 -13.57 -19.02 15.63
CA LEU A 385 -12.65 -19.21 14.49
C LEU A 385 -13.27 -20.20 13.49
N PRO A 386 -12.97 -20.07 12.18
CA PRO A 386 -13.40 -21.05 11.18
C PRO A 386 -12.82 -22.44 11.51
N ALA A 387 -13.53 -23.50 11.10
CA ALA A 387 -12.99 -24.85 11.17
C ALA A 387 -11.86 -25.04 10.14
N ASN A 388 -10.84 -25.82 10.48
CA ASN A 388 -9.73 -26.15 9.57
C ASN A 388 -10.17 -27.22 8.56
N LEU A 389 -10.97 -26.79 7.58
CA LEU A 389 -11.58 -27.63 6.55
C LEU A 389 -11.44 -27.01 5.16
N ASP A 390 -11.42 -27.87 4.15
CA ASP A 390 -11.51 -27.44 2.76
C ASP A 390 -12.96 -27.20 2.33
N ASP A 391 -13.14 -26.51 1.20
CA ASP A 391 -14.47 -26.24 0.66
C ASP A 391 -15.22 -27.54 0.31
N TRP A 392 -14.53 -28.56 -0.19
CA TRP A 392 -15.18 -29.84 -0.53
C TRP A 392 -15.61 -30.67 0.70
N ASP A 393 -15.17 -30.29 1.91
CA ASP A 393 -15.66 -30.91 3.16
C ASP A 393 -16.97 -30.27 3.64
N LEU A 394 -17.39 -29.14 3.05
CA LEU A 394 -18.55 -28.35 3.45
C LEU A 394 -19.73 -28.56 2.49
N ALA A 395 -20.66 -29.43 2.87
CA ALA A 395 -21.90 -29.66 2.14
C ALA A 395 -23.02 -28.69 2.58
N VAL A 396 -23.86 -28.23 1.65
CA VAL A 396 -24.92 -27.24 1.95
C VAL A 396 -25.98 -27.79 2.91
N ASP A 397 -26.23 -29.09 2.85
CA ASP A 397 -27.19 -29.87 3.62
C ASP A 397 -26.59 -30.57 4.86
N MET A 398 -25.35 -30.23 5.23
CA MET A 398 -24.69 -30.80 6.41
C MET A 398 -25.44 -30.47 7.71
N GLU A 399 -25.58 -31.46 8.59
CA GLU A 399 -26.19 -31.28 9.92
C GLU A 399 -25.18 -30.88 10.99
N GLN A 400 -23.90 -31.23 10.81
CA GLN A 400 -22.81 -30.95 11.75
C GLN A 400 -21.51 -30.62 11.01
N ILE A 401 -20.68 -29.75 11.59
CA ILE A 401 -19.35 -29.44 11.08
C ILE A 401 -18.41 -30.63 11.33
N PRO A 402 -17.68 -31.14 10.30
CA PRO A 402 -16.64 -32.15 10.47
C PRO A 402 -15.54 -31.69 11.44
N PRO A 403 -14.82 -32.62 12.08
CA PRO A 403 -13.69 -32.27 12.93
C PRO A 403 -12.56 -31.62 12.12
N ASP A 404 -11.79 -30.75 12.78
CA ASP A 404 -10.63 -30.09 12.18
C ASP A 404 -9.61 -31.10 11.62
N LYS A 405 -9.09 -30.81 10.43
CA LYS A 405 -7.99 -31.58 9.84
C LYS A 405 -6.65 -31.20 10.47
N SER A 406 -5.71 -32.15 10.51
CA SER A 406 -4.32 -31.91 10.91
C SER A 406 -3.43 -31.38 9.78
N GLU A 407 -3.89 -31.49 8.54
CA GLU A 407 -3.20 -31.04 7.33
C GLU A 407 -3.60 -29.59 6.94
N PRO A 408 -2.80 -28.90 6.10
CA PRO A 408 -3.16 -27.56 5.62
C PRO A 408 -4.42 -27.61 4.75
N THR A 409 -5.35 -26.70 5.02
CA THR A 409 -6.59 -26.49 4.24
C THR A 409 -6.69 -25.03 3.78
N VAL A 410 -7.69 -24.70 2.95
CA VAL A 410 -7.98 -23.29 2.58
C VAL A 410 -8.26 -22.38 3.79
N ALA A 411 -8.72 -22.93 4.93
CA ALA A 411 -8.98 -22.17 6.15
C ALA A 411 -7.75 -21.99 7.05
N SER A 412 -6.72 -22.84 6.92
CA SER A 412 -5.53 -22.83 7.79
C SER A 412 -4.85 -21.46 7.88
N CYS A 413 -4.61 -20.83 6.73
CA CYS A 413 -3.92 -19.54 6.69
C CYS A 413 -4.76 -18.43 7.33
N LEU A 414 -6.07 -18.43 7.10
CA LEU A 414 -6.99 -17.46 7.72
C LEU A 414 -6.99 -17.60 9.25
N ILE A 415 -7.08 -18.82 9.77
CA ILE A 415 -7.07 -19.08 11.23
C ILE A 415 -5.80 -18.49 11.87
N ALA A 416 -4.64 -18.75 11.28
CA ALA A 416 -3.37 -18.24 11.78
C ALA A 416 -3.26 -16.71 11.64
N GLN A 417 -3.73 -16.13 10.53
CA GLN A 417 -3.80 -14.69 10.29
C GLN A 417 -4.69 -13.97 11.31
N VAL A 418 -5.84 -14.53 11.67
CA VAL A 418 -6.74 -13.93 12.66
C VAL A 418 -6.04 -13.83 14.02
N LYS A 419 -5.34 -14.89 14.43
CA LYS A 419 -4.58 -14.89 15.70
C LYS A 419 -3.49 -13.82 15.68
N LEU A 420 -2.74 -13.69 14.59
CA LEU A 420 -1.73 -12.65 14.42
C LEU A 420 -2.35 -11.24 14.41
N ALA A 421 -3.47 -11.04 13.70
CA ALA A 421 -4.16 -9.76 13.59
C ALA A 421 -4.67 -9.25 14.96
N LYS A 422 -5.09 -10.13 15.86
CA LYS A 422 -5.45 -9.77 17.24
C LYS A 422 -4.23 -9.22 18.02
N ILE A 423 -3.06 -9.83 17.85
CA ILE A 423 -1.80 -9.33 18.43
C ILE A 423 -1.42 -8.00 17.77
N ALA A 424 -1.52 -7.93 16.44
CA ALA A 424 -1.22 -6.73 15.66
C ALA A 424 -2.06 -5.52 16.10
N ASN A 425 -3.37 -5.70 16.33
CA ASN A 425 -4.22 -4.62 16.85
C ASN A 425 -3.77 -4.13 18.24
N THR A 426 -3.24 -5.02 19.08
CA THR A 426 -2.73 -4.66 20.41
C THR A 426 -1.43 -3.86 20.30
N VAL A 427 -0.49 -4.32 19.45
CA VAL A 427 0.74 -3.59 19.12
C VAL A 427 0.40 -2.21 18.54
N HIS A 428 -0.54 -2.18 17.60
CA HIS A 428 -0.93 -0.94 16.92
C HIS A 428 -1.56 0.07 17.86
N SER A 429 -2.46 -0.39 18.74
CA SER A 429 -3.08 0.48 19.77
C SER A 429 -2.04 1.06 20.71
N GLU A 430 -1.04 0.27 21.11
CA GLU A 430 0.10 0.73 21.91
C GLU A 430 0.89 1.81 21.17
N LEU A 431 1.25 1.59 19.90
CA LEU A 431 2.04 2.53 19.09
C LEU A 431 1.30 3.81 18.70
N LEU A 432 -0.03 3.77 18.66
CA LEU A 432 -0.87 4.95 18.47
C LEU A 432 -1.01 5.76 19.76
N THR A 433 -1.00 5.10 20.92
CA THR A 433 -1.09 5.75 22.23
C THR A 433 0.26 6.31 22.66
N HIS A 434 1.33 5.56 22.41
CA HIS A 434 2.70 5.89 22.81
C HIS A 434 3.60 5.81 21.58
N ARG A 435 4.28 6.91 21.21
CA ARG A 435 5.22 6.93 20.07
C ARG A 435 6.29 5.86 20.17
N ARG A 436 6.74 5.60 21.41
CA ARG A 436 7.63 4.50 21.77
C ARG A 436 7.02 3.75 22.95
N PRO A 437 6.80 2.42 22.84
CA PRO A 437 6.35 1.64 23.97
C PRO A 437 7.46 1.54 25.02
N SER A 438 7.09 1.36 26.28
CA SER A 438 8.08 1.02 27.32
C SER A 438 8.78 -0.30 26.96
N PHE A 439 10.04 -0.46 27.37
CA PHE A 439 10.80 -1.68 27.07
C PHE A 439 10.08 -2.95 27.58
N ALA A 440 9.53 -2.90 28.79
CA ALA A 440 8.76 -4.00 29.36
C ALA A 440 7.51 -4.34 28.52
N LYS A 441 6.81 -3.32 27.98
CA LYS A 441 5.63 -3.53 27.15
C LYS A 441 6.00 -4.08 25.77
N ALA A 442 7.07 -3.56 25.17
CA ALA A 442 7.61 -4.07 23.91
C ALA A 442 8.00 -5.56 24.04
N MET A 443 8.73 -5.92 25.09
CA MET A 443 9.10 -7.31 25.37
C MET A 443 7.90 -8.25 25.53
N LYS A 444 6.85 -7.80 26.22
CA LYS A 444 5.61 -8.58 26.37
C LYS A 444 4.89 -8.79 25.03
N LEU A 445 4.86 -7.77 24.18
CA LEU A 445 4.26 -7.86 22.86
C LEU A 445 5.10 -8.75 21.93
N GLU A 446 6.42 -8.66 22.01
CA GLU A 446 7.36 -9.53 21.29
C GLU A 446 7.15 -11.00 21.66
N GLU A 447 7.04 -11.29 22.97
CA GLU A 447 6.74 -12.63 23.46
C GLU A 447 5.37 -13.13 22.97
N SER A 448 4.38 -12.25 22.83
CA SER A 448 3.08 -12.63 22.27
C SER A 448 3.20 -13.04 20.80
N ILE A 449 4.03 -12.34 20.01
CA ILE A 449 4.31 -12.69 18.61
C ILE A 449 5.09 -14.01 18.53
N ARG A 450 6.09 -14.21 19.40
CA ARG A 450 6.89 -15.44 19.48
C ARG A 450 6.02 -16.65 19.87
N SER A 451 5.20 -16.49 20.90
CA SER A 451 4.26 -17.52 21.35
C SER A 451 3.30 -17.91 20.22
N TRP A 452 2.76 -16.92 19.48
CA TRP A 452 1.96 -17.19 18.29
C TRP A 452 2.72 -18.03 17.26
N TRP A 453 3.97 -17.67 16.93
CA TRP A 453 4.80 -18.42 15.98
C TRP A 453 5.00 -19.87 16.44
N THR A 454 5.33 -20.10 17.72
CA THR A 454 5.50 -21.45 18.28
C THR A 454 4.22 -22.26 18.36
N SER A 455 3.05 -21.59 18.37
CA SER A 455 1.73 -22.23 18.38
C SER A 455 1.23 -22.64 16.99
N LEU A 456 1.95 -22.26 15.93
CA LEU A 456 1.56 -22.62 14.57
C LEU A 456 1.69 -24.13 14.34
N PRO A 457 0.74 -24.73 13.60
CA PRO A 457 0.85 -26.12 13.18
C PRO A 457 2.17 -26.43 12.43
N PRO A 458 2.68 -27.68 12.48
CA PRO A 458 3.98 -28.05 11.89
C PRO A 458 4.12 -27.70 10.40
N TYR A 459 3.03 -27.69 9.63
CA TYR A 459 3.05 -27.35 8.22
C TYR A 459 3.38 -25.87 7.92
N PHE A 460 3.33 -24.99 8.93
CA PHE A 460 3.82 -23.61 8.81
C PHE A 460 5.33 -23.46 9.08
N ASP A 461 6.02 -24.51 9.51
CA ASP A 461 7.47 -24.45 9.71
C ASP A 461 8.19 -24.04 8.41
N GLU A 462 9.16 -23.14 8.50
CA GLU A 462 9.78 -22.49 7.34
C GLU A 462 10.43 -23.48 6.37
N ASN A 463 10.93 -24.60 6.90
CA ASN A 463 11.59 -25.67 6.17
C ASN A 463 10.63 -26.67 5.51
N THR A 464 9.35 -26.64 5.85
CA THR A 464 8.35 -27.56 5.29
C THR A 464 7.83 -27.01 3.96
N THR A 465 8.04 -27.71 2.85
CA THR A 465 7.46 -27.30 1.56
C THR A 465 6.02 -27.80 1.44
N LEU A 466 5.08 -26.88 1.19
CA LEU A 466 3.67 -27.22 0.95
C LEU A 466 3.34 -27.31 -0.54
N GLU A 467 2.13 -27.76 -0.84
CA GLU A 467 1.56 -27.62 -2.19
C GLU A 467 1.63 -26.16 -2.65
N PRO A 468 1.84 -25.88 -3.95
CA PRO A 468 2.00 -24.52 -4.46
C PRO A 468 0.91 -23.52 -4.04
N ARG A 469 -0.33 -24.00 -3.94
CA ARG A 469 -1.50 -23.21 -3.52
C ARG A 469 -1.45 -22.74 -2.05
N PHE A 470 -0.72 -23.45 -1.17
CA PHE A 470 -0.59 -23.12 0.25
C PHE A 470 0.77 -22.52 0.62
N GLU A 471 1.81 -22.86 -0.15
CA GLU A 471 3.18 -22.38 0.11
C GLU A 471 3.23 -20.84 0.10
N PHE A 472 2.60 -20.22 -0.88
CA PHE A 472 2.67 -18.77 -1.01
C PHE A 472 1.88 -18.00 0.09
N PRO A 473 0.62 -18.35 0.41
CA PRO A 473 -0.08 -17.81 1.58
C PRO A 473 0.68 -18.00 2.90
N LYS A 474 1.33 -19.15 3.09
CA LYS A 474 2.18 -19.40 4.25
C LYS A 474 3.32 -18.38 4.32
N ARG A 475 4.07 -18.16 3.23
CA ARG A 475 5.19 -17.20 3.20
C ARG A 475 4.73 -15.80 3.58
N VAL A 476 3.61 -15.35 3.02
CA VAL A 476 3.02 -14.04 3.35
C VAL A 476 2.61 -13.92 4.83
N LEU A 477 2.04 -14.98 5.41
CA LEU A 477 1.73 -15.00 6.84
C LEU A 477 3.00 -14.82 7.71
N LEU A 478 4.07 -15.53 7.39
CA LEU A 478 5.34 -15.43 8.13
C LEU A 478 5.95 -14.03 7.97
N TRP A 479 5.97 -13.50 6.74
CA TRP A 479 6.42 -12.14 6.45
C TRP A 479 5.66 -11.10 7.26
N ARG A 480 4.34 -11.23 7.38
CA ARG A 480 3.52 -10.33 8.23
C ARG A 480 3.94 -10.33 9.69
N SER A 481 4.36 -11.47 10.22
CA SER A 481 4.87 -11.52 11.59
C SER A 481 6.22 -10.82 11.73
N PHE A 482 7.12 -10.94 10.73
CA PHE A 482 8.37 -10.19 10.70
C PHE A 482 8.12 -8.68 10.62
N ASN A 483 7.19 -8.25 9.75
CA ASN A 483 6.80 -6.85 9.65
C ASN A 483 6.21 -6.32 10.97
N LEU A 484 5.40 -7.11 11.66
CA LEU A 484 4.87 -6.71 12.96
C LEU A 484 5.98 -6.50 14.00
N ARG A 485 6.99 -7.39 14.04
CA ARG A 485 8.18 -7.23 14.89
C ARG A 485 8.98 -5.99 14.54
N ILE A 486 9.14 -5.68 13.25
CA ILE A 486 9.79 -4.44 12.79
C ILE A 486 8.98 -3.23 13.25
N VAL A 487 7.67 -3.21 13.05
CA VAL A 487 6.80 -2.08 13.43
C VAL A 487 6.81 -1.86 14.95
N LEU A 488 6.80 -2.93 15.75
CA LEU A 488 6.89 -2.84 17.21
C LEU A 488 8.21 -2.24 17.70
N ASN A 489 9.32 -2.66 17.10
CA ASN A 489 10.66 -2.35 17.62
C ASN A 489 11.37 -1.18 16.93
N ARG A 490 10.90 -0.74 15.75
CA ARG A 490 11.50 0.40 15.03
C ARG A 490 11.55 1.72 15.80
N PRO A 491 10.63 2.06 16.74
CA PRO A 491 10.76 3.33 17.47
C PRO A 491 12.07 3.41 18.26
N PHE A 492 12.53 2.29 18.85
CA PHE A 492 13.80 2.19 19.55
C PHE A 492 15.00 2.44 18.62
N LEU A 493 14.94 1.88 17.41
CA LEU A 493 15.96 2.08 16.38
C LEU A 493 15.98 3.53 15.89
N PHE A 494 14.81 4.11 15.61
CA PHE A 494 14.71 5.49 15.11
C PHE A 494 15.16 6.52 16.13
N GLU A 495 14.86 6.33 17.42
CA GLU A 495 15.38 7.19 18.47
C GLU A 495 16.90 7.10 18.61
N ASN A 496 17.49 5.91 18.49
CA ASN A 496 18.94 5.74 18.49
C ASN A 496 19.60 6.46 17.31
N ILE A 497 19.02 6.34 16.10
CA ILE A 497 19.48 7.04 14.90
C ILE A 497 19.33 8.56 15.04
N ALA A 498 18.17 9.04 15.50
CA ALA A 498 17.90 10.47 15.69
C ALA A 498 18.82 11.11 16.72
N ALA A 499 19.24 10.35 17.75
CA ALA A 499 20.22 10.79 18.73
C ALA A 499 21.67 10.81 18.20
N GLY A 500 21.92 10.31 16.99
CA GLY A 500 23.29 10.12 16.47
C GLY A 500 24.12 9.16 17.33
N ALA A 501 23.47 8.31 18.12
CA ALA A 501 24.14 7.37 19.01
C ALA A 501 24.70 6.18 18.21
N PRO A 502 25.79 5.54 18.66
CA PRO A 502 26.25 4.31 18.03
C PRO A 502 25.16 3.24 18.13
N LEU A 503 25.00 2.48 17.05
CA LEU A 503 24.09 1.35 16.96
C LEU A 503 24.51 0.28 17.97
N ASN A 504 23.76 0.19 19.06
CA ASN A 504 24.01 -0.80 20.10
C ASN A 504 23.11 -2.01 19.91
N VAL A 505 23.62 -3.03 19.20
CA VAL A 505 22.92 -4.30 18.97
C VAL A 505 22.73 -5.15 20.24
N SER A 506 23.32 -4.77 21.38
CA SER A 506 22.99 -5.43 22.66
C SER A 506 21.60 -5.04 23.18
N VAL A 507 21.00 -3.96 22.66
CA VAL A 507 19.63 -3.60 22.98
C VAL A 507 18.68 -4.54 22.25
N GLU A 508 17.95 -5.35 23.01
CA GLU A 508 17.12 -6.44 22.48
C GLU A 508 16.09 -5.97 21.44
N SER A 509 15.42 -4.83 21.67
CA SER A 509 14.47 -4.26 20.69
C SER A 509 15.15 -3.88 19.38
N ILE A 510 16.34 -3.25 19.43
CA ILE A 510 17.09 -2.89 18.22
C ILE A 510 17.47 -4.17 17.49
N ASN A 511 18.08 -5.13 18.18
CA ASN A 511 18.45 -6.41 17.60
C ASN A 511 17.25 -7.13 16.97
N SER A 512 16.11 -7.19 17.67
CA SER A 512 14.90 -7.84 17.15
C SER A 512 14.39 -7.17 15.87
N CYS A 513 14.38 -5.84 15.81
CA CYS A 513 14.02 -5.10 14.61
C CYS A 513 14.96 -5.44 13.45
N LEU A 514 16.26 -5.52 13.71
CA LEU A 514 17.29 -5.78 12.71
C LEU A 514 17.21 -7.22 12.19
N THR A 515 17.13 -8.20 13.10
CA THR A 515 16.99 -9.63 12.76
C THR A 515 15.70 -9.88 11.99
N ALA A 516 14.56 -9.37 12.44
CA ALA A 516 13.28 -9.55 11.75
C ALA A 516 13.31 -8.99 10.32
N ALA A 517 13.98 -7.85 10.10
CA ALA A 517 14.18 -7.32 8.76
C ALA A 517 15.08 -8.23 7.91
N GLY A 518 16.20 -8.71 8.46
CA GLY A 518 17.10 -9.65 7.79
C GLY A 518 16.42 -10.96 7.39
N ASP A 519 15.73 -11.62 8.33
CA ASP A 519 14.98 -12.86 8.11
C ASP A 519 13.95 -12.68 7.00
N CYS A 520 13.23 -11.57 7.05
CA CYS A 520 12.23 -11.24 6.05
C CYS A 520 12.83 -11.09 4.66
N ILE A 521 13.91 -10.32 4.51
CA ILE A 521 14.59 -10.11 3.22
C ILE A 521 15.11 -11.44 2.67
N SER A 522 15.75 -12.24 3.52
CA SER A 522 16.28 -13.56 3.16
C SER A 522 15.16 -14.46 2.65
N SER A 523 14.08 -14.59 3.41
CA SER A 523 12.92 -15.43 3.06
C SER A 523 12.26 -14.98 1.74
N ILE A 524 12.13 -13.67 1.52
CA ILE A 524 11.65 -13.09 0.25
C ILE A 524 12.58 -13.46 -0.92
N PHE A 525 13.88 -13.28 -0.75
CA PHE A 525 14.87 -13.56 -1.79
C PHE A 525 14.86 -15.04 -2.18
N HIS A 526 14.78 -15.93 -1.19
CA HIS A 526 14.62 -17.36 -1.41
C HIS A 526 13.36 -17.69 -2.22
N VAL A 527 12.22 -17.07 -1.91
CA VAL A 527 10.99 -17.27 -2.69
C VAL A 527 11.15 -16.74 -4.12
N ILE A 528 11.73 -15.55 -4.32
CA ILE A 528 11.97 -15.00 -5.67
C ILE A 528 12.86 -15.94 -6.49
N LEU A 529 13.93 -16.46 -5.91
CA LEU A 529 14.80 -17.43 -6.58
C LEU A 529 14.07 -18.74 -6.89
N TRP A 530 13.27 -19.26 -5.96
CA TRP A 530 12.46 -20.45 -6.17
C TRP A 530 11.45 -20.27 -7.32
N LEU A 531 10.81 -19.11 -7.38
CA LEU A 531 9.91 -18.73 -8.47
C LEU A 531 10.61 -18.63 -9.83
N GLN A 532 11.87 -18.20 -9.84
CA GLN A 532 12.68 -18.12 -11.06
C GLN A 532 13.24 -19.48 -11.51
N ALA A 533 13.50 -20.39 -10.57
CA ALA A 533 14.13 -21.69 -10.83
C ALA A 533 13.13 -22.83 -11.11
N GLY A 534 11.89 -22.75 -10.63
CA GLY A 534 11.00 -23.90 -10.52
C GLY A 534 9.69 -23.90 -11.33
N VAL A 535 9.36 -22.85 -12.09
CA VAL A 535 8.02 -22.72 -12.69
C VAL A 535 8.09 -22.60 -14.22
N PRO A 536 7.34 -23.41 -15.00
CA PRO A 536 7.22 -23.20 -16.44
C PRO A 536 6.71 -21.78 -16.75
N PRO A 537 7.07 -21.20 -17.91
CA PRO A 537 6.87 -19.78 -18.21
C PRO A 537 5.42 -19.28 -18.20
N SER A 538 4.42 -20.16 -18.04
CA SER A 538 3.00 -19.83 -17.98
C SER A 538 2.51 -19.25 -16.65
N THR A 539 3.26 -19.40 -15.54
CA THR A 539 2.77 -19.06 -14.20
C THR A 539 3.81 -18.26 -13.40
N LYS A 540 4.13 -17.04 -13.84
CA LYS A 540 5.03 -16.17 -13.05
C LYS A 540 4.25 -15.55 -11.89
N LEU A 541 4.52 -16.03 -10.68
CA LEU A 541 3.90 -15.62 -9.40
C LEU A 541 4.26 -14.19 -8.93
N SER A 542 4.86 -13.34 -9.78
CA SER A 542 5.27 -11.98 -9.40
C SER A 542 4.10 -11.11 -8.95
N ASN A 543 2.93 -11.25 -9.58
CA ASN A 543 1.74 -10.52 -9.16
C ASN A 543 1.06 -11.15 -7.95
N VAL A 544 1.28 -12.45 -7.69
CA VAL A 544 0.75 -13.12 -6.50
C VAL A 544 1.43 -12.56 -5.25
N CYS A 545 2.74 -12.25 -5.35
CA CYS A 545 3.47 -11.49 -4.33
C CYS A 545 2.81 -10.15 -3.98
N THR A 546 2.44 -9.37 -4.99
CA THR A 546 1.71 -8.10 -4.80
C THR A 546 0.25 -8.34 -4.37
N CYS A 547 -0.33 -9.49 -4.72
CA CYS A 547 -1.74 -9.81 -4.49
C CYS A 547 -2.02 -10.42 -3.11
N LEU A 548 -1.09 -11.09 -2.45
CA LEU A 548 -1.35 -11.53 -1.08
C LEU A 548 -0.83 -10.56 -0.04
N ASP A 549 0.06 -9.62 -0.40
CA ASP A 549 0.55 -8.65 0.58
C ASP A 549 0.71 -7.22 0.04
N PRO A 550 -0.26 -6.33 0.30
CA PRO A 550 -0.11 -4.90 -0.01
C PRO A 550 0.76 -4.16 1.04
N LEU A 551 1.12 -4.80 2.15
CA LEU A 551 1.72 -4.17 3.33
C LEU A 551 3.24 -4.14 3.30
N SER A 552 3.87 -3.55 2.28
CA SER A 552 5.24 -3.02 2.45
C SER A 552 6.38 -4.05 2.68
N ILE A 553 6.10 -5.33 2.94
CA ILE A 553 7.11 -6.25 3.47
C ILE A 553 8.18 -6.57 2.42
N LEU A 554 7.75 -6.75 1.18
CA LEU A 554 8.60 -7.10 0.03
C LEU A 554 9.59 -6.00 -0.40
N ARG A 555 9.42 -4.74 0.01
CA ARG A 555 10.25 -3.64 -0.50
C ARG A 555 10.80 -2.66 0.54
N PHE A 556 10.26 -2.64 1.77
CA PHE A 556 10.80 -1.80 2.84
C PHE A 556 11.93 -2.47 3.63
N GLY A 557 11.90 -3.80 3.78
CA GLY A 557 13.01 -4.56 4.37
C GLY A 557 14.34 -4.32 3.63
N PRO A 558 14.42 -4.58 2.30
CA PRO A 558 15.69 -4.49 1.58
C PRO A 558 16.27 -3.07 1.52
N LYS A 559 15.43 -2.04 1.40
CA LYS A 559 15.89 -0.65 1.22
C LYS A 559 16.44 -0.01 2.49
N ILE A 560 15.98 -0.45 3.66
CA ILE A 560 16.48 0.02 4.96
C ILE A 560 17.82 -0.67 5.32
N PHE A 561 18.05 -1.89 4.81
CA PHE A 561 19.14 -2.75 5.28
C PHE A 561 20.31 -2.96 4.31
N PHE A 562 20.10 -2.92 2.99
CA PHE A 562 21.19 -3.12 2.04
C PHE A 562 22.27 -2.03 2.08
N LYS A 563 22.05 -0.92 2.80
CA LYS A 563 23.02 0.18 2.93
C LYS A 563 23.57 0.41 4.33
N THR A 564 22.97 -0.15 5.38
CA THR A 564 23.58 -0.16 6.73
C THR A 564 24.70 -1.21 6.82
N TYR A 565 24.57 -2.35 6.13
CA TYR A 565 25.64 -3.36 6.09
C TYR A 565 26.86 -2.96 5.25
N SER A 566 26.70 -2.08 4.25
CA SER A 566 27.83 -1.57 3.45
C SER A 566 28.70 -0.54 4.20
N GLY A 567 28.32 -0.14 5.41
CA GLY A 567 29.08 0.78 6.25
C GLY A 567 30.02 0.10 7.25
N THR A 568 29.93 -1.22 7.44
CA THR A 568 30.65 -1.93 8.53
C THR A 568 31.63 -3.00 8.09
N GLU A 569 31.75 -3.33 6.80
CA GLU A 569 32.80 -4.25 6.30
C GLU A 569 33.41 -3.75 4.98
N ALA A 570 34.33 -2.79 5.08
CA ALA A 570 35.27 -2.46 4.02
C ALA A 570 36.71 -2.50 4.55
N THR A 571 37.05 -3.57 5.25
CA THR A 571 38.44 -3.90 5.60
C THR A 571 38.91 -5.08 4.75
N ARG A 572 39.52 -4.72 3.61
CA ARG A 572 40.57 -5.43 2.87
C ARG A 572 40.52 -6.97 2.86
N VAL A 573 40.05 -7.52 1.75
CA VAL A 573 40.67 -8.72 1.16
C VAL A 573 40.86 -8.45 -0.34
N HIS A 574 42.07 -8.09 -0.73
CA HIS A 574 42.49 -8.09 -2.13
C HIS A 574 42.68 -9.54 -2.59
N PRO A 575 42.11 -9.97 -3.73
CA PRO A 575 42.49 -11.23 -4.35
C PRO A 575 43.79 -11.00 -5.14
N LEU A 576 44.90 -11.55 -4.65
CA LEU A 576 46.09 -11.77 -5.46
C LEU A 576 45.80 -12.93 -6.42
N HIS A 577 45.60 -12.61 -7.69
CA HIS A 577 45.85 -13.53 -8.79
C HIS A 577 47.34 -13.48 -9.14
N GLY A 578 47.99 -14.63 -9.20
CA GLY A 578 49.37 -14.77 -9.64
C GLY A 578 49.77 -16.23 -9.83
N GLN A 579 49.65 -16.67 -11.09
CA GLN A 579 50.24 -17.86 -11.76
C GLN A 579 49.74 -19.25 -11.38
#